data_AF-I6ZU46-F1
#
_entry.id   AF-I6ZU46-F1
#
_cell.length_a   1.000
_cell.length_b   1.000
_cell.length_c   1.000
_cell.angle_alpha   90.00
_cell.angle_beta   90.00
_cell.angle_gamma   90.00
#
_symmetry.space_group_name_H-M   'P 1'
#
loop_
_entity.id
_entity.type
_entity.pdbx_description
1 polymer ?
#
loop_
_entity_poly.entity_id
_entity_poly.type
_entity_poly.pdbx_seq_one_letter_code
_entity_poly.pdbx_strand_id
1 'polypeptide(L)'
;METQLSRISINGITEIKDLDGNLDGKCIRVRGFALKVSCTGKYVFIVLRDNGCTIQCMCEKPIGGKGSLTPQEFNLLKKVTHESFIEVKGKVVKQEKEISGCDKKDIEIHILGFDILSAADKNLPFVMKDASATAEEREKNPTLQNVGYHIRLDNRAMDLRTPQARATFRIIDGVMFFFRGYLRRNGFVEIKTPKLIGSSSEGGANLFSVDYFKRKAFMAQSPQLYKQMAIIGGLKRVCEIGHVYRAEESNINRYLSEFVGLDMEMEISTDYNDMIAFIHSMFVSIFDSLKEEYQRRTGNNQGLPSI
;
A
#
# COMPACT_ATOMS: atom_id res chain seq x y z
N MET A 1 32.74 -3.98 30.00
CA MET A 1 31.88 -2.80 29.81
C MET A 1 32.04 -2.25 28.40
N GLU A 2 32.04 -3.17 27.43
CA GLU A 2 32.08 -2.98 25.97
C GLU A 2 31.49 -4.27 25.36
N THR A 3 30.47 -4.79 26.05
CA THR A 3 30.28 -6.24 26.24
C THR A 3 28.96 -6.68 25.61
N GLN A 4 29.10 -7.52 24.58
CA GLN A 4 28.11 -8.27 23.78
C GLN A 4 27.48 -7.61 22.55
N LEU A 5 27.24 -6.31 22.49
CA LEU A 5 26.62 -5.69 21.30
C LEU A 5 27.58 -5.53 20.09
N SER A 6 28.89 -5.43 20.33
CA SER A 6 29.92 -5.26 19.29
C SER A 6 30.29 -6.56 18.53
N ARG A 7 29.66 -7.70 18.86
CA ARG A 7 30.08 -9.03 18.35
C ARG A 7 29.15 -9.69 17.33
N ILE A 8 28.05 -9.04 16.93
CA ILE A 8 27.19 -9.59 15.87
C ILE A 8 27.23 -8.67 14.67
N SER A 9 28.16 -8.95 13.75
CA SER A 9 28.21 -8.35 12.42
C SER A 9 27.03 -8.84 11.58
N ILE A 10 25.84 -8.33 11.85
CA ILE A 10 24.67 -8.57 10.99
C ILE A 10 24.76 -7.58 9.83
N ASN A 11 25.32 -8.04 8.71
CA ASN A 11 25.35 -7.27 7.48
C ASN A 11 23.99 -7.36 6.79
N GLY A 12 23.32 -6.22 6.66
CA GLY A 12 22.04 -6.09 5.95
C GLY A 12 20.81 -6.04 6.84
N ILE A 13 19.73 -5.49 6.28
CA ILE A 13 18.38 -5.47 6.85
C ILE A 13 17.59 -6.55 6.12
N THR A 14 16.94 -7.44 6.85
CA THR A 14 16.04 -8.46 6.30
C THR A 14 14.61 -7.93 6.31
N GLU A 15 13.88 -8.09 5.21
CA GLU A 15 12.46 -7.74 5.16
C GLU A 15 11.62 -8.78 5.94
N ILE A 16 10.56 -8.33 6.60
CA ILE A 16 9.71 -9.22 7.41
C ILE A 16 9.07 -10.32 6.54
N LYS A 17 8.74 -10.01 5.28
CA LYS A 17 8.15 -10.97 4.34
C LYS A 17 9.05 -12.19 4.09
N ASP A 18 10.36 -12.02 4.14
CA ASP A 18 11.37 -13.03 3.81
C ASP A 18 11.76 -13.89 5.02
N LEU A 19 11.15 -13.64 6.19
CA LEU A 19 11.40 -14.43 7.40
C LEU A 19 10.59 -15.73 7.39
N ASP A 20 11.24 -16.83 7.71
CA ASP A 20 10.63 -18.14 7.86
C ASP A 20 11.37 -18.98 8.93
N GLY A 21 10.88 -20.19 9.18
CA GLY A 21 11.53 -21.13 10.08
C GLY A 21 12.94 -21.57 9.67
N ASN A 22 13.40 -21.37 8.43
CA ASN A 22 14.77 -21.72 8.03
C ASN A 22 15.82 -20.76 8.62
N LEU A 23 15.36 -19.63 9.16
CA LEU A 23 16.20 -18.66 9.85
C LEU A 23 16.29 -18.90 11.37
N ASP A 24 15.68 -19.97 11.89
CA ASP A 24 15.74 -20.30 13.31
C ASP A 24 17.17 -20.28 13.86
N GLY A 25 17.34 -19.63 15.01
CA GLY A 25 18.62 -19.45 15.65
C GLY A 25 19.49 -18.32 15.08
N LYS A 26 19.20 -17.78 13.89
CA LYS A 26 20.00 -16.71 13.27
C LYS A 26 19.69 -15.34 13.87
N CYS A 27 20.73 -14.51 13.94
CA CYS A 27 20.59 -13.11 14.34
C CYS A 27 20.36 -12.25 13.09
N ILE A 28 19.32 -11.43 13.12
CA ILE A 28 18.89 -10.58 12.01
C ILE A 28 18.66 -9.14 12.45
N ARG A 29 18.55 -8.24 11.47
CA ARG A 29 18.09 -6.87 11.66
C ARG A 29 16.84 -6.67 10.82
N VAL A 30 15.77 -6.22 11.44
CA VAL A 30 14.50 -5.92 10.76
C VAL A 30 14.09 -4.50 11.09
N ARG A 31 13.37 -3.86 10.16
CA ARG A 31 12.80 -2.53 10.37
C ARG A 31 11.31 -2.58 10.10
N GLY A 32 10.57 -1.75 10.82
CA GLY A 32 9.13 -1.65 10.61
C GLY A 32 8.46 -0.70 11.59
N PHE A 33 7.16 -0.55 11.41
CA PHE A 33 6.31 0.20 12.32
C PHE A 33 5.91 -0.69 13.49
N ALA A 34 6.05 -0.18 14.72
CA ALA A 34 5.55 -0.83 15.93
C ALA A 34 4.01 -0.78 15.95
N LEU A 35 3.36 -1.75 15.31
CA LEU A 35 1.91 -1.81 15.18
C LEU A 35 1.22 -1.93 16.55
N LYS A 36 1.75 -2.84 17.39
CA LYS A 36 1.25 -3.07 18.75
C LYS A 36 2.43 -3.18 19.69
N VAL A 37 2.36 -2.48 20.82
CA VAL A 37 3.30 -2.60 21.93
C VAL A 37 2.50 -3.03 23.16
N SER A 38 2.94 -4.09 23.84
CA SER A 38 2.29 -4.57 25.06
C SER A 38 3.32 -5.02 26.10
N CYS A 39 3.03 -4.75 27.37
CA CYS A 39 3.86 -5.11 28.49
C CYS A 39 3.08 -6.04 29.42
N THR A 40 3.55 -7.28 29.59
CA THR A 40 2.89 -8.29 30.43
C THR A 40 3.89 -8.82 31.44
N GLY A 41 3.75 -8.38 32.69
CA GLY A 41 4.66 -8.77 33.78
C GLY A 41 6.11 -8.42 33.48
N LYS A 42 6.93 -9.46 33.24
CA LYS A 42 8.36 -9.34 32.92
C LYS A 42 8.66 -9.26 31.43
N TYR A 43 7.67 -9.28 30.54
CA TYR A 43 7.88 -9.30 29.10
C TYR A 43 7.38 -8.03 28.42
N VAL A 44 8.05 -7.65 27.33
CA VAL A 44 7.60 -6.65 26.36
C VAL A 44 7.45 -7.36 25.03
N PHE A 45 6.29 -7.20 24.41
CA PHE A 45 5.98 -7.70 23.07
C PHE A 45 5.71 -6.52 22.15
N ILE A 46 6.36 -6.52 20.99
CA ILE A 46 6.13 -5.57 19.90
C ILE A 46 5.75 -6.35 18.65
N VAL A 47 4.57 -6.09 18.10
CA VAL A 47 4.23 -6.55 16.75
C VAL A 47 4.81 -5.53 15.77
N LEU A 48 5.81 -5.95 15.01
CA LEU A 48 6.46 -5.13 14.00
C LEU A 48 5.78 -5.38 12.65
N ARG A 49 5.43 -4.30 11.94
CA ARG A 49 4.81 -4.35 10.61
C ARG A 49 5.71 -3.70 9.58
N ASP A 50 5.96 -4.41 8.49
CA ASP A 50 6.63 -3.88 7.31
C ASP A 50 6.00 -4.44 6.04
N ASN A 51 5.77 -3.57 5.07
CA ASN A 51 5.20 -3.91 3.76
C ASN A 51 3.90 -4.75 3.79
N GLY A 52 3.14 -4.74 4.88
CA GLY A 52 1.90 -5.53 5.04
C GLY A 52 2.11 -6.91 5.67
N CYS A 53 3.34 -7.25 6.03
CA CYS A 53 3.68 -8.43 6.81
C CYS A 53 3.95 -8.03 8.27
N THR A 54 3.58 -8.90 9.20
CA THR A 54 3.73 -8.70 10.64
C THR A 54 4.47 -9.85 11.31
N ILE A 55 5.32 -9.51 12.28
CA ILE A 55 6.05 -10.47 13.12
C ILE A 55 6.09 -9.98 14.57
N GLN A 56 6.00 -10.92 15.51
CA GLN A 56 6.15 -10.63 16.93
C GLN A 56 7.64 -10.53 17.30
N CYS A 57 7.97 -9.50 18.07
CA CYS A 57 9.27 -9.30 18.70
C CYS A 57 9.07 -9.31 20.22
N MET A 58 9.92 -10.01 20.96
CA MET A 58 9.79 -10.19 22.40
C MET A 58 11.10 -9.90 23.12
N CYS A 59 10.98 -9.25 24.29
CA CYS A 59 12.07 -9.08 25.22
C CYS A 59 11.63 -9.40 26.64
N GLU A 60 12.41 -10.20 27.35
CA GLU A 60 12.27 -10.40 28.79
C GLU A 60 13.05 -9.33 29.58
N LYS A 61 12.54 -8.98 30.76
CA LYS A 61 13.17 -8.04 31.68
C LYS A 61 14.52 -8.60 32.15
N PRO A 62 15.61 -7.83 32.09
CA PRO A 62 16.89 -8.26 32.64
C PRO A 62 16.83 -8.42 34.16
N ILE A 63 17.42 -9.50 34.68
CA ILE A 63 17.49 -9.82 36.12
C ILE A 63 18.96 -9.84 36.55
N GLY A 64 19.33 -9.06 37.56
CA GLY A 64 20.70 -9.01 38.09
C GLY A 64 21.76 -8.62 37.06
N GLY A 65 21.40 -7.78 36.08
CA GLY A 65 22.27 -7.37 34.98
C GLY A 65 22.45 -8.43 33.88
N LYS A 66 21.77 -9.58 33.98
CA LYS A 66 21.72 -10.62 32.94
C LYS A 66 20.42 -10.49 32.14
N GLY A 67 20.54 -10.39 30.82
CA GLY A 67 19.42 -10.27 29.89
C GLY A 67 19.91 -9.72 28.55
N SER A 68 19.06 -9.79 27.52
CA SER A 68 19.41 -9.33 26.17
C SER A 68 19.60 -7.81 26.08
N LEU A 69 18.91 -7.06 26.95
CA LEU A 69 19.00 -5.61 27.07
C LEU A 69 19.38 -5.22 28.49
N THR A 70 20.00 -4.05 28.65
CA THR A 70 20.21 -3.43 29.96
C THR A 70 18.87 -2.97 30.57
N PRO A 71 18.78 -2.77 31.90
CA PRO A 71 17.56 -2.23 32.52
C PRO A 71 17.11 -0.87 31.96
N GLN A 72 18.05 -0.04 31.51
CA GLN A 72 17.75 1.25 30.89
C GLN A 72 17.15 1.08 29.50
N GLU A 73 17.76 0.26 28.64
CA GLU A 73 17.24 -0.07 27.31
C GLU A 73 15.87 -0.75 27.40
N PHE A 74 15.66 -1.66 28.35
CA PHE A 74 14.37 -2.30 28.58
C PHE A 74 13.29 -1.29 28.98
N ASN A 75 13.62 -0.29 29.79
CA ASN A 75 12.70 0.79 30.14
C ASN A 75 12.41 1.74 28.96
N LEU A 76 13.37 1.92 28.04
CA LEU A 76 13.15 2.66 26.79
C LEU A 76 12.25 1.85 25.84
N LEU A 77 12.45 0.55 25.73
CA LEU A 77 11.63 -0.34 24.90
C LEU A 77 10.14 -0.28 25.30
N LYS A 78 9.86 -0.21 26.61
CA LYS A 78 8.50 -0.02 27.15
C LYS A 78 7.83 1.30 26.73
N LYS A 79 8.62 2.31 26.36
CA LYS A 79 8.14 3.63 25.98
C LYS A 79 7.97 3.79 24.47
N VAL A 80 8.32 2.78 23.67
CA VAL A 80 8.04 2.77 22.23
C VAL A 80 6.54 2.95 22.03
N THR A 81 6.16 3.97 21.26
CA THR A 81 4.77 4.28 20.96
C THR A 81 4.31 3.50 19.73
N HIS A 82 3.00 3.27 19.62
CA HIS A 82 2.40 2.71 18.41
C HIS A 82 2.79 3.54 17.19
N GLU A 83 3.02 2.87 16.06
CA GLU A 83 3.43 3.47 14.79
C GLU A 83 4.78 4.19 14.80
N SER A 84 5.58 4.07 15.87
CA SER A 84 7.01 4.40 15.82
C SER A 84 7.71 3.49 14.80
N PHE A 85 8.60 4.07 13.99
CA PHE A 85 9.46 3.29 13.09
C PHE A 85 10.73 2.90 13.83
N ILE A 86 10.94 1.59 13.99
CA ILE A 86 12.03 1.05 14.80
C ILE A 86 12.85 0.04 13.98
N GLU A 87 14.14 -0.06 14.32
CA GLU A 87 14.98 -1.19 13.95
C GLU A 87 15.07 -2.14 15.15
N VAL A 88 14.89 -3.44 14.89
CA VAL A 88 15.08 -4.50 15.87
C VAL A 88 16.23 -5.38 15.43
N LYS A 89 17.22 -5.55 16.30
CA LYS A 89 18.30 -6.52 16.18
C LYS A 89 17.94 -7.68 17.08
N GLY A 90 17.80 -8.89 16.55
CA GLY A 90 17.28 -9.98 17.34
C GLY A 90 17.56 -11.35 16.76
N LYS A 91 17.34 -12.39 17.56
CA LYS A 91 17.47 -13.79 17.17
C LYS A 91 16.10 -14.32 16.77
N VAL A 92 16.00 -14.95 15.60
CA VAL A 92 14.78 -15.67 15.18
C VAL A 92 14.66 -16.95 16.01
N VAL A 93 13.47 -17.20 16.53
CA VAL A 93 13.16 -18.37 17.36
C VAL A 93 11.86 -19.00 16.87
N LYS A 94 11.91 -20.27 16.50
CA LYS A 94 10.71 -21.06 16.20
C LYS A 94 9.81 -21.21 17.42
N GLN A 95 8.51 -21.20 17.16
CA GLN A 95 7.48 -21.38 18.18
C GLN A 95 6.76 -22.71 17.96
N GLU A 96 6.58 -23.45 19.05
CA GLU A 96 5.79 -24.69 19.04
C GLU A 96 4.29 -24.40 18.90
N LYS A 97 3.85 -23.23 19.40
CA LYS A 97 2.46 -22.76 19.31
C LYS A 97 2.42 -21.55 18.39
N GLU A 98 1.47 -21.57 17.45
CA GLU A 98 1.26 -20.46 16.54
C GLU A 98 0.95 -19.16 17.29
N ILE A 99 1.64 -18.08 16.91
CA ILE A 99 1.37 -16.74 17.41
C ILE A 99 0.15 -16.18 16.67
N SER A 100 -0.95 -16.02 17.40
CA SER A 100 -2.15 -15.37 16.87
C SER A 100 -1.91 -13.86 16.65
N GLY A 101 -2.42 -13.33 15.54
CA GLY A 101 -2.41 -11.88 15.27
C GLY A 101 -1.15 -11.35 14.58
N CYS A 102 -0.29 -12.23 14.08
CA CYS A 102 0.79 -11.92 13.14
C CYS A 102 0.69 -12.79 11.88
N ASP A 103 1.28 -12.34 10.78
CA ASP A 103 1.38 -13.12 9.53
C ASP A 103 2.44 -14.21 9.68
N LYS A 104 3.56 -13.90 10.34
CA LYS A 104 4.59 -14.87 10.74
C LYS A 104 4.18 -15.50 12.08
N LYS A 105 3.57 -16.68 12.01
CA LYS A 105 2.96 -17.36 13.17
C LYS A 105 3.87 -18.39 13.83
N ASP A 106 4.78 -18.97 13.07
CA ASP A 106 5.67 -20.07 13.46
C ASP A 106 7.02 -19.59 14.03
N ILE A 107 7.28 -18.29 13.97
CA ILE A 107 8.53 -17.67 14.41
C ILE A 107 8.28 -16.37 15.20
N GLU A 108 9.20 -16.08 16.11
CA GLU A 108 9.28 -14.83 16.87
C GLU A 108 10.71 -14.28 16.84
N ILE A 109 10.89 -12.97 16.99
CA ILE A 109 12.21 -12.36 17.17
C ILE A 109 12.46 -12.06 18.64
N HIS A 110 13.44 -12.71 19.24
CA HIS A 110 13.95 -12.35 20.57
C HIS A 110 14.89 -11.15 20.44
N ILE A 111 14.51 -10.02 21.02
CA ILE A 111 15.20 -8.74 20.89
C ILE A 111 16.56 -8.81 21.61
N LEU A 112 17.63 -8.48 20.88
CA LEU A 112 19.00 -8.32 21.37
C LEU A 112 19.46 -6.85 21.37
N GLY A 113 18.77 -6.00 20.63
CA GLY A 113 19.01 -4.57 20.54
C GLY A 113 17.91 -3.92 19.72
N PHE A 114 17.69 -2.63 19.89
CA PHE A 114 16.73 -1.88 19.08
C PHE A 114 17.13 -0.42 18.97
N ASP A 115 16.71 0.22 17.89
CA ASP A 115 16.90 1.65 17.65
C ASP A 115 15.56 2.27 17.26
N ILE A 116 15.14 3.35 17.92
CA ILE A 116 13.97 4.14 17.49
C ILE A 116 14.45 5.10 16.41
N LEU A 117 14.15 4.78 15.16
CA LEU A 117 14.58 5.58 14.00
C LEU A 117 13.68 6.81 13.82
N SER A 118 12.37 6.66 14.09
CA SER A 118 11.41 7.75 14.12
C SER A 118 10.35 7.46 15.17
N ALA A 119 10.32 8.25 16.24
CA ALA A 119 9.28 8.16 17.25
C ALA A 119 7.95 8.72 16.70
N ALA A 120 6.85 8.02 16.95
CA ALA A 120 5.51 8.52 16.67
C ALA A 120 4.92 9.23 17.90
N ASP A 121 4.05 10.21 17.65
CA ASP A 121 3.26 10.84 18.70
C ASP A 121 2.37 9.79 19.41
N LYS A 122 2.15 9.97 20.71
CA LYS A 122 1.20 9.17 21.49
C LYS A 122 -0.24 9.44 21.05
N ASN A 123 -0.52 10.67 20.63
CA ASN A 123 -1.85 11.12 20.22
C ASN A 123 -2.01 10.95 18.72
N LEU A 124 -2.20 9.71 18.27
CA LEU A 124 -2.46 9.42 16.86
C LEU A 124 -3.88 9.86 16.47
N PRO A 125 -4.11 10.30 15.22
CA PRO A 125 -5.43 10.75 14.75
C PRO A 125 -6.47 9.63 14.76
N PHE A 126 -6.05 8.38 14.66
CA PHE A 126 -6.86 7.18 14.90
C PHE A 126 -5.97 5.99 15.25
N VAL A 127 -6.57 4.92 15.78
CA VAL A 127 -5.87 3.67 16.07
C VAL A 127 -5.86 2.78 14.82
N MET A 128 -4.69 2.24 14.46
CA MET A 128 -4.56 1.38 13.27
C MET A 128 -5.45 0.13 13.32
N LYS A 129 -5.70 -0.40 14.51
CA LYS A 129 -6.62 -1.53 14.72
C LYS A 129 -8.05 -1.20 14.26
N ASP A 130 -8.55 -0.03 14.62
CA ASP A 130 -9.90 0.42 14.26
C ASP A 130 -10.00 0.72 12.76
N ALA A 131 -8.99 1.39 12.19
CA ALA A 131 -8.94 1.69 10.75
C ALA A 131 -8.76 0.45 9.86
N SER A 132 -8.18 -0.62 10.41
CA SER A 132 -7.95 -1.90 9.70
C SER A 132 -9.08 -2.92 9.91
N ALA A 133 -10.05 -2.65 10.79
CA ALA A 133 -11.12 -3.60 11.07
C ALA A 133 -12.11 -3.69 9.90
N THR A 134 -12.55 -4.90 9.57
CA THR A 134 -13.64 -5.13 8.61
C THR A 134 -15.01 -4.83 9.23
N ALA A 135 -16.06 -4.76 8.40
CA ALA A 135 -17.43 -4.62 8.89
C ALA A 135 -17.82 -5.82 9.79
N GLU A 136 -17.50 -7.04 9.35
CA GLU A 136 -17.76 -8.27 10.10
C GLU A 136 -17.02 -8.33 11.44
N GLU A 137 -15.77 -7.87 11.49
CA GLU A 137 -14.99 -7.82 12.73
C GLU A 137 -15.60 -6.83 13.73
N ARG A 138 -16.11 -5.68 13.26
CA ARG A 138 -16.81 -4.71 14.09
C ARG A 138 -18.13 -5.26 14.63
N GLU A 139 -18.89 -6.00 13.83
CA GLU A 139 -20.11 -6.67 14.29
C GLU A 139 -19.82 -7.68 15.40
N LYS A 140 -18.73 -8.45 15.28
CA LYS A 140 -18.31 -9.44 16.29
C LYS A 140 -17.65 -8.82 17.53
N ASN A 141 -17.07 -7.62 17.41
CA ASN A 141 -16.38 -6.95 18.50
C ASN A 141 -16.79 -5.47 18.61
N PRO A 142 -17.78 -5.16 19.49
CA PRO A 142 -18.28 -3.81 19.69
C PRO A 142 -17.26 -2.79 20.21
N THR A 143 -16.06 -3.23 20.64
CA THR A 143 -14.99 -2.32 21.07
C THR A 143 -14.24 -1.67 19.91
N LEU A 144 -14.37 -2.22 18.69
CA LEU A 144 -13.75 -1.67 17.49
C LEU A 144 -14.57 -0.49 16.98
N GLN A 145 -13.90 0.65 16.82
CA GLN A 145 -14.56 1.86 16.35
C GLN A 145 -14.50 1.98 14.83
N ASN A 146 -15.53 2.56 14.23
CA ASN A 146 -15.49 2.92 12.81
C ASN A 146 -14.77 4.26 12.64
N VAL A 147 -13.64 4.26 11.94
CA VAL A 147 -12.92 5.50 11.62
C VAL A 147 -13.54 6.14 10.39
N GLY A 148 -14.12 7.33 10.54
CA GLY A 148 -14.77 8.06 9.45
C GLY A 148 -13.83 8.33 8.27
N TYR A 149 -14.35 8.24 7.04
CA TYR A 149 -13.53 8.38 5.82
C TYR A 149 -12.81 9.72 5.72
N HIS A 150 -13.43 10.82 6.17
CA HIS A 150 -12.81 12.16 6.19
C HIS A 150 -11.55 12.20 7.06
N ILE A 151 -11.61 11.64 8.28
CA ILE A 151 -10.44 11.52 9.18
C ILE A 151 -9.32 10.72 8.51
N ARG A 152 -9.68 9.63 7.81
CA ARG A 152 -8.73 8.79 7.07
C ARG A 152 -8.08 9.53 5.91
N LEU A 153 -8.85 10.33 5.17
CA LEU A 153 -8.34 11.13 4.04
C LEU A 153 -7.49 12.30 4.51
N ASP A 154 -7.88 13.00 5.57
CA ASP A 154 -7.07 14.08 6.19
C ASP A 154 -5.73 13.54 6.72
N ASN A 155 -5.69 12.27 7.10
CA ASN A 155 -4.50 11.58 7.61
C ASN A 155 -4.05 10.45 6.67
N ARG A 156 -4.10 10.70 5.36
CA ARG A 156 -3.90 9.67 4.33
C ARG A 156 -2.60 8.89 4.45
N ALA A 157 -1.50 9.53 4.86
CA ALA A 157 -0.21 8.86 5.03
C ALA A 157 -0.26 7.72 6.07
N MET A 158 -1.07 7.85 7.12
CA MET A 158 -1.30 6.81 8.11
C MET A 158 -2.27 5.76 7.58
N ASP A 159 -3.34 6.19 6.92
CA ASP A 159 -4.36 5.30 6.35
C ASP A 159 -3.80 4.34 5.28
N LEU A 160 -2.85 4.81 4.48
CA LEU A 160 -2.12 4.01 3.48
C LEU A 160 -1.33 2.83 4.08
N ARG A 161 -1.21 2.75 5.41
CA ARG A 161 -0.59 1.62 6.10
C ARG A 161 -1.59 0.51 6.45
N THR A 162 -2.89 0.76 6.33
CA THR A 162 -3.93 -0.26 6.56
C THR A 162 -3.88 -1.35 5.48
N PRO A 163 -4.18 -2.62 5.81
CA PRO A 163 -4.21 -3.70 4.83
C PRO A 163 -5.12 -3.39 3.64
N GLN A 164 -6.30 -2.83 3.89
CA GLN A 164 -7.29 -2.53 2.87
C GLN A 164 -6.81 -1.44 1.90
N ALA A 165 -6.30 -0.31 2.41
CA ALA A 165 -5.80 0.75 1.54
C ALA A 165 -4.63 0.24 0.67
N ARG A 166 -3.73 -0.54 1.25
CA ARG A 166 -2.61 -1.15 0.52
C ARG A 166 -3.09 -2.10 -0.57
N ALA A 167 -4.03 -3.00 -0.25
CA ALA A 167 -4.63 -3.91 -1.21
C ALA A 167 -5.29 -3.15 -2.37
N THR A 168 -6.08 -2.10 -2.05
CA THR A 168 -6.71 -1.24 -3.06
C THR A 168 -5.69 -0.65 -4.03
N PHE A 169 -4.59 -0.07 -3.54
CA PHE A 169 -3.58 0.51 -4.43
C PHE A 169 -2.80 -0.54 -5.23
N ARG A 170 -2.59 -1.74 -4.69
CA ARG A 170 -2.03 -2.86 -5.45
C ARG A 170 -2.97 -3.28 -6.58
N ILE A 171 -4.27 -3.37 -6.31
CA ILE A 171 -5.27 -3.68 -7.35
C ILE A 171 -5.30 -2.59 -8.42
N ILE A 172 -5.29 -1.30 -8.04
CA ILE A 172 -5.22 -0.18 -8.98
C ILE A 172 -3.97 -0.27 -9.87
N ASP A 173 -2.79 -0.51 -9.28
CA ASP A 173 -1.54 -0.75 -10.00
C ASP A 173 -1.66 -1.93 -10.98
N GLY A 174 -2.21 -3.06 -10.51
CA GLY A 174 -2.47 -4.24 -11.34
C GLY A 174 -3.38 -3.96 -12.52
N VAL A 175 -4.49 -3.23 -12.32
CA VAL A 175 -5.41 -2.83 -13.39
C VAL A 175 -4.66 -2.03 -14.45
N MET A 176 -3.89 -1.01 -14.05
CA MET A 176 -3.11 -0.19 -14.99
C MET A 176 -2.03 -1.01 -15.71
N PHE A 177 -1.36 -1.91 -15.00
CA PHE A 177 -0.35 -2.79 -15.56
C PHE A 177 -0.92 -3.72 -16.63
N PHE A 178 -2.02 -4.42 -16.32
CA PHE A 178 -2.64 -5.37 -17.25
C PHE A 178 -3.35 -4.66 -18.42
N PHE A 179 -3.98 -3.51 -18.18
CA PHE A 179 -4.50 -2.65 -19.24
C PHE A 179 -3.40 -2.26 -20.23
N ARG A 180 -2.29 -1.69 -19.73
CA ARG A 180 -1.14 -1.33 -20.57
C ARG A 180 -0.56 -2.53 -21.28
N GLY A 181 -0.38 -3.65 -20.58
CA GLY A 181 0.17 -4.88 -21.13
C GLY A 181 -0.69 -5.46 -22.26
N TYR A 182 -2.01 -5.51 -22.07
CA TYR A 182 -2.95 -5.99 -23.09
C TYR A 182 -2.91 -5.11 -24.34
N LEU A 183 -2.98 -3.79 -24.18
CA LEU A 183 -2.96 -2.86 -25.31
C LEU A 183 -1.64 -2.91 -26.08
N ARG A 184 -0.49 -2.97 -25.40
CA ARG A 184 0.83 -3.06 -26.08
C ARG A 184 0.98 -4.34 -26.89
N ARG A 185 0.48 -5.48 -26.40
CA ARG A 185 0.46 -6.75 -27.16
C ARG A 185 -0.41 -6.67 -28.42
N ASN A 186 -1.38 -5.75 -28.44
CA ASN A 186 -2.28 -5.51 -29.57
C ASN A 186 -1.88 -4.28 -30.41
N GLY A 187 -0.62 -3.86 -30.34
CA GLY A 187 -0.07 -2.81 -31.22
C GLY A 187 -0.47 -1.38 -30.87
N PHE A 188 -0.99 -1.13 -29.66
CA PHE A 188 -1.27 0.23 -29.21
C PHE A 188 0.00 0.98 -28.81
N VAL A 189 0.03 2.27 -29.14
CA VAL A 189 1.05 3.21 -28.69
C VAL A 189 0.50 4.07 -27.56
N GLU A 190 1.17 4.05 -26.39
CA GLU A 190 0.81 4.94 -25.28
C GLU A 190 1.26 6.37 -25.60
N ILE A 191 0.31 7.30 -25.71
CA ILE A 191 0.55 8.72 -25.95
C ILE A 191 0.41 9.53 -24.65
N LYS A 192 0.95 10.76 -24.66
CA LYS A 192 0.80 11.73 -23.57
C LYS A 192 0.29 13.04 -24.13
N THR A 193 -0.88 13.45 -23.66
CA THR A 193 -1.59 14.61 -24.21
C THR A 193 -1.60 15.76 -23.19
N PRO A 194 -1.58 17.02 -23.65
CA PRO A 194 -1.59 18.16 -22.74
C PRO A 194 -2.91 18.20 -21.96
N LYS A 195 -2.82 18.56 -20.67
CA LYS A 195 -3.99 18.73 -19.80
C LYS A 195 -4.45 20.17 -19.65
N LEU A 196 -3.68 21.12 -20.21
CA LEU A 196 -4.06 22.52 -20.34
C LEU A 196 -4.47 22.80 -21.78
N ILE A 197 -5.72 23.21 -21.98
CA ILE A 197 -6.31 23.49 -23.30
C ILE A 197 -6.74 24.95 -23.40
N GLY A 198 -6.71 25.49 -24.63
CA GLY A 198 -7.03 26.91 -24.88
C GLY A 198 -8.53 27.24 -24.88
N SER A 199 -9.37 26.24 -25.10
CA SER A 199 -10.84 26.35 -25.13
C SER A 199 -11.46 25.02 -24.76
N SER A 200 -12.78 24.99 -24.50
CA SER A 200 -13.48 23.72 -24.30
C SER A 200 -13.30 22.80 -25.51
N SER A 201 -12.99 21.52 -25.25
CA SER A 201 -12.94 20.47 -26.28
C SER A 201 -14.34 19.92 -26.61
N GLU A 202 -15.27 20.01 -25.67
CA GLU A 202 -16.64 19.48 -25.78
C GLU A 202 -17.62 20.57 -25.29
N GLY A 203 -18.62 20.94 -26.09
CA GLY A 203 -19.53 22.04 -25.76
C GLY A 203 -20.45 21.72 -24.57
N GLY A 204 -20.69 22.70 -23.69
CA GLY A 204 -21.75 22.63 -22.67
C GLY A 204 -21.36 22.10 -21.29
N ALA A 205 -20.09 21.81 -21.02
CA ALA A 205 -19.64 21.32 -19.72
C ALA A 205 -18.86 22.38 -18.92
N ASN A 206 -18.97 22.31 -17.59
CA ASN A 206 -18.18 23.14 -16.68
C ASN A 206 -16.70 22.77 -16.79
N LEU A 207 -15.81 23.76 -16.79
CA LEU A 207 -14.36 23.57 -16.86
C LEU A 207 -13.65 24.24 -15.69
N PHE A 208 -12.62 23.59 -15.15
CA PHE A 208 -11.67 24.28 -14.29
C PHE A 208 -10.83 25.25 -15.12
N SER A 209 -10.94 26.55 -14.83
CA SER A 209 -10.12 27.58 -15.45
C SER A 209 -8.81 27.79 -14.68
N VAL A 210 -7.73 28.04 -15.42
CA VAL A 210 -6.40 28.34 -14.88
C VAL A 210 -5.92 29.66 -15.47
N ASP A 211 -5.38 30.52 -14.61
CA ASP A 211 -4.68 31.73 -15.06
C ASP A 211 -3.35 31.33 -15.70
N TYR A 212 -3.27 31.46 -17.02
CA TYR A 212 -2.13 31.05 -17.82
C TYR A 212 -1.44 32.28 -18.43
N PHE A 213 -0.59 32.91 -17.62
CA PHE A 213 0.06 34.19 -17.93
C PHE A 213 -0.98 35.30 -18.20
N LYS A 214 -1.01 35.84 -19.43
CA LYS A 214 -1.94 36.90 -19.86
C LYS A 214 -3.22 36.35 -20.51
N ARG A 215 -3.45 35.04 -20.46
CA ARG A 215 -4.63 34.38 -21.04
C ARG A 215 -5.20 33.34 -20.06
N LYS A 216 -6.42 32.88 -20.33
CA LYS A 216 -7.00 31.72 -19.63
C LYS A 216 -6.58 30.43 -20.34
N ALA A 217 -6.41 29.38 -19.55
CA ALA A 217 -6.40 27.99 -20.01
C ALA A 217 -7.42 27.20 -19.19
N PHE A 218 -7.73 26.00 -19.64
CA PHE A 218 -8.68 25.12 -18.97
C PHE A 218 -8.09 23.74 -18.77
N MET A 219 -8.50 23.05 -17.72
CA MET A 219 -8.14 21.65 -17.50
C MET A 219 -8.96 20.74 -18.42
N ALA A 220 -8.29 19.85 -19.13
CA ALA A 220 -8.92 18.95 -20.09
C ALA A 220 -9.83 17.92 -19.41
N GLN A 221 -11.07 17.82 -19.89
CA GLN A 221 -12.03 16.84 -19.38
C GLN A 221 -11.76 15.42 -19.91
N SER A 222 -11.12 15.27 -21.04
CA SER A 222 -10.76 13.95 -21.55
C SER A 222 -9.64 14.13 -22.54
N PRO A 223 -8.86 13.08 -22.82
CA PRO A 223 -7.92 13.12 -23.94
C PRO A 223 -8.62 12.88 -25.28
N GLN A 224 -9.96 12.92 -25.37
CA GLN A 224 -10.72 12.43 -26.52
C GLN A 224 -10.30 13.08 -27.84
N LEU A 225 -10.27 14.42 -27.89
CA LEU A 225 -9.85 15.16 -29.08
C LEU A 225 -8.42 14.78 -29.52
N TYR A 226 -7.50 14.69 -28.55
CA TYR A 226 -6.09 14.39 -28.84
C TYR A 226 -5.88 12.95 -29.33
N LYS A 227 -6.62 11.98 -28.79
CA LYS A 227 -6.59 10.59 -29.29
C LYS A 227 -7.08 10.52 -30.73
N GLN A 228 -8.17 11.21 -31.06
CA GLN A 228 -8.69 11.27 -32.43
C GLN A 228 -7.70 11.94 -33.39
N MET A 229 -7.06 13.05 -32.97
CA MET A 229 -5.97 13.67 -33.75
C MET A 229 -4.81 12.71 -33.98
N ALA A 230 -4.46 11.88 -32.99
CA ALA A 230 -3.40 10.88 -33.12
C ALA A 230 -3.77 9.75 -34.11
N ILE A 231 -5.04 9.34 -34.16
CA ILE A 231 -5.55 8.41 -35.18
C ILE A 231 -5.46 9.05 -36.57
N ILE A 232 -5.94 10.29 -36.73
CA ILE A 232 -5.84 11.05 -38.00
C ILE A 232 -4.37 11.22 -38.42
N GLY A 233 -3.47 11.41 -37.46
CA GLY A 233 -2.02 11.48 -37.66
C GLY A 233 -1.36 10.14 -38.05
N GLY A 234 -2.13 9.06 -38.16
CA GLY A 234 -1.66 7.77 -38.69
C GLY A 234 -1.15 6.78 -37.64
N LEU A 235 -1.33 7.03 -36.34
CA LEU A 235 -0.90 6.09 -35.29
C LEU A 235 -1.78 4.84 -35.17
N LYS A 236 -2.97 4.83 -35.80
CA LYS A 236 -3.96 3.74 -35.91
C LYS A 236 -4.50 3.14 -34.61
N ARG A 237 -3.71 3.00 -33.55
CA ARG A 237 -4.09 2.45 -32.24
C ARG A 237 -3.33 3.20 -31.15
N VAL A 238 -4.03 3.97 -30.33
CA VAL A 238 -3.42 4.79 -29.27
C VAL A 238 -4.12 4.59 -27.94
N CYS A 239 -3.38 4.74 -26.86
CA CYS A 239 -3.93 4.72 -25.52
C CYS A 239 -3.29 5.76 -24.62
N GLU A 240 -3.96 6.10 -23.54
CA GLU A 240 -3.43 7.00 -22.53
C GLU A 240 -3.92 6.58 -21.14
N ILE A 241 -2.97 6.54 -20.20
CA ILE A 241 -3.26 6.55 -18.76
C ILE A 241 -2.85 7.92 -18.25
N GLY A 242 -3.81 8.71 -17.76
CA GLY A 242 -3.56 10.09 -17.38
C GLY A 242 -4.70 10.75 -16.62
N HIS A 243 -4.45 11.93 -16.09
CA HIS A 243 -5.43 12.68 -15.31
C HIS A 243 -6.57 13.22 -16.18
N VAL A 244 -7.77 13.15 -15.63
CA VAL A 244 -9.04 13.65 -16.16
C VAL A 244 -9.68 14.54 -15.11
N TYR A 245 -10.26 15.65 -15.56
CA TYR A 245 -10.90 16.64 -14.69
C TYR A 245 -12.39 16.77 -14.98
N ARG A 246 -13.21 16.89 -13.94
CA ARG A 246 -14.66 17.09 -14.01
C ARG A 246 -15.04 18.21 -13.05
N ALA A 247 -15.58 19.30 -13.59
CA ALA A 247 -15.85 20.53 -12.82
C ALA A 247 -17.32 20.66 -12.41
N GLU A 248 -18.12 19.60 -12.58
CA GLU A 248 -19.47 19.53 -12.05
C GLU A 248 -19.41 19.50 -10.52
N GLU A 249 -20.21 20.34 -9.87
CA GLU A 249 -20.32 20.41 -8.42
C GLU A 249 -21.20 19.25 -7.92
N SER A 250 -20.57 18.10 -7.70
CA SER A 250 -21.24 16.90 -7.21
C SER A 250 -20.45 16.26 -6.08
N ASN A 251 -21.12 15.98 -4.97
CA ASN A 251 -20.52 15.35 -3.79
C ASN A 251 -21.22 14.01 -3.46
N ILE A 252 -21.39 13.17 -4.47
CA ILE A 252 -21.88 11.80 -4.32
C ILE A 252 -20.70 10.83 -4.28
N ASN A 253 -20.87 9.68 -3.63
CA ASN A 253 -19.84 8.67 -3.38
C ASN A 253 -19.21 7.98 -4.60
N ARG A 254 -19.56 8.41 -5.82
CA ARG A 254 -19.05 7.89 -7.10
C ARG A 254 -18.38 8.97 -7.96
N TYR A 255 -18.32 10.21 -7.48
CA TYR A 255 -17.85 11.34 -8.25
C TYR A 255 -16.56 11.90 -7.64
N LEU A 256 -15.58 12.17 -8.51
CA LEU A 256 -14.34 12.87 -8.17
C LEU A 256 -14.09 13.94 -9.23
N SER A 257 -13.65 15.11 -8.79
CA SER A 257 -13.28 16.21 -9.71
C SER A 257 -11.97 15.96 -10.45
N GLU A 258 -11.12 15.08 -9.91
CA GLU A 258 -9.90 14.61 -10.54
C GLU A 258 -9.77 13.09 -10.37
N PHE A 259 -9.53 12.39 -11.46
CA PHE A 259 -9.28 10.95 -11.45
C PHE A 259 -8.37 10.54 -12.61
N VAL A 260 -7.94 9.27 -12.60
CA VAL A 260 -7.11 8.70 -13.67
C VAL A 260 -8.01 8.02 -14.69
N GLY A 261 -7.98 8.52 -15.92
CA GLY A 261 -8.60 7.89 -17.09
C GLY A 261 -7.72 6.79 -17.68
N LEU A 262 -8.38 5.72 -18.12
CA LEU A 262 -7.79 4.65 -18.94
C LEU A 262 -8.45 4.72 -20.31
N ASP A 263 -7.80 5.42 -21.22
CA ASP A 263 -8.35 5.77 -22.50
C ASP A 263 -7.68 4.99 -23.62
N MET A 264 -8.46 4.59 -24.62
CA MET A 264 -7.96 4.04 -25.87
C MET A 264 -8.76 4.58 -27.06
N GLU A 265 -8.16 4.53 -28.24
CA GLU A 265 -8.77 4.83 -29.52
C GLU A 265 -8.11 3.95 -30.58
N MET A 266 -8.88 3.44 -31.54
CA MET A 266 -8.33 2.64 -32.64
C MET A 266 -9.11 2.85 -33.93
N GLU A 267 -8.41 2.80 -35.05
CA GLU A 267 -8.97 2.75 -36.38
C GLU A 267 -9.82 1.48 -36.52
N ILE A 268 -11.08 1.66 -36.92
CA ILE A 268 -11.99 0.57 -37.26
C ILE A 268 -11.81 0.21 -38.73
N SER A 269 -11.81 -1.09 -39.05
CA SER A 269 -11.62 -1.54 -40.44
C SER A 269 -12.93 -1.52 -41.20
N THR A 270 -13.97 -2.14 -40.63
CA THR A 270 -15.28 -2.26 -41.30
C THR A 270 -16.40 -1.71 -40.45
N ASP A 271 -16.43 -2.06 -39.15
CA ASP A 271 -17.54 -1.75 -38.27
C ASP A 271 -17.10 -1.56 -36.82
N TYR A 272 -17.86 -0.78 -36.04
CA TYR A 272 -17.53 -0.48 -34.65
C TYR A 272 -17.65 -1.71 -33.72
N ASN A 273 -18.30 -2.80 -34.16
CA ASN A 273 -18.31 -4.07 -33.44
C ASN A 273 -16.90 -4.63 -33.21
N ASP A 274 -15.93 -4.34 -34.08
CA ASP A 274 -14.52 -4.72 -33.88
C ASP A 274 -13.96 -4.10 -32.60
N MET A 275 -14.30 -2.83 -32.33
CA MET A 275 -13.89 -2.12 -31.12
C MET A 275 -14.60 -2.67 -29.88
N ILE A 276 -15.90 -2.98 -29.97
CA ILE A 276 -16.66 -3.58 -28.87
C ILE A 276 -16.07 -4.94 -28.49
N ALA A 277 -15.83 -5.81 -29.48
CA ALA A 277 -15.22 -7.12 -29.26
C ALA A 277 -13.84 -6.99 -28.62
N PHE A 278 -13.04 -6.04 -29.09
CA PHE A 278 -11.73 -5.76 -28.50
C PHE A 278 -11.82 -5.31 -27.04
N ILE A 279 -12.71 -4.37 -26.72
CA ILE A 279 -12.92 -3.88 -25.34
C ILE A 279 -13.38 -5.04 -24.43
N HIS A 280 -14.30 -5.87 -24.92
CA HIS A 280 -14.75 -7.05 -24.18
C HIS A 280 -13.59 -8.00 -23.86
N SER A 281 -12.79 -8.38 -24.87
CA SER A 281 -11.63 -9.25 -24.68
C SER A 281 -10.56 -8.63 -23.77
N MET A 282 -10.39 -7.31 -23.80
CA MET A 282 -9.51 -6.58 -22.89
C MET A 282 -9.96 -6.72 -21.44
N PHE A 283 -11.24 -6.46 -21.15
CA PHE A 283 -11.78 -6.59 -19.80
C PHE A 283 -11.65 -8.02 -19.26
N VAL A 284 -12.02 -9.03 -20.06
CA VAL A 284 -11.85 -10.45 -19.69
C VAL A 284 -10.38 -10.73 -19.34
N SER A 285 -9.44 -10.33 -20.20
CA SER A 285 -8.01 -10.55 -19.94
C SER A 285 -7.51 -9.86 -18.67
N ILE A 286 -7.96 -8.64 -18.39
CA ILE A 286 -7.58 -7.91 -17.17
C ILE A 286 -8.13 -8.61 -15.93
N PHE A 287 -9.41 -9.01 -15.93
CA PHE A 287 -10.02 -9.67 -14.78
C PHE A 287 -9.39 -11.03 -14.49
N ASP A 288 -9.12 -11.83 -15.52
CA ASP A 288 -8.43 -13.12 -15.36
C ASP A 288 -7.01 -12.93 -14.85
N SER A 289 -6.26 -11.97 -15.41
CA SER A 289 -4.89 -11.69 -14.97
C SER A 289 -4.82 -11.20 -13.53
N LEU A 290 -5.77 -10.35 -13.10
CA LEU A 290 -5.87 -9.91 -11.71
C LEU A 290 -6.18 -11.08 -10.78
N LYS A 291 -7.13 -11.94 -11.15
CA LYS A 291 -7.49 -13.11 -10.37
C LYS A 291 -6.28 -14.04 -10.20
N GLU A 292 -5.58 -14.36 -11.28
CA GLU A 292 -4.38 -15.20 -11.24
C GLU A 292 -3.25 -14.59 -10.41
N GLU A 293 -2.97 -13.30 -10.61
CA GLU A 293 -1.90 -12.58 -9.91
C GLU A 293 -2.13 -12.60 -8.39
N TYR A 294 -3.36 -12.32 -7.97
CA TYR A 294 -3.70 -12.19 -6.56
C TYR A 294 -4.04 -13.52 -5.89
N GLN A 295 -4.52 -14.53 -6.63
CA GLN A 295 -4.62 -15.91 -6.12
C GLN A 295 -3.23 -16.54 -5.90
N ARG A 296 -2.27 -16.31 -6.81
CA ARG A 296 -0.89 -16.79 -6.63
C ARG A 296 -0.24 -16.19 -5.38
N ARG A 297 -0.55 -14.93 -5.07
CA ARG A 297 -0.06 -14.23 -3.89
C ARG A 297 -0.68 -14.74 -2.59
N THR A 298 -1.95 -15.18 -2.60
CA THR A 298 -2.60 -15.79 -1.42
C THR A 298 -2.24 -17.27 -1.25
N GLY A 299 -2.00 -18.01 -2.33
CA GLY A 299 -1.64 -19.43 -2.30
C GLY A 299 -0.18 -19.75 -1.90
N ASN A 300 0.75 -18.81 -2.09
CA ASN A 300 2.19 -19.04 -1.86
C ASN A 300 2.70 -18.72 -0.44
N ASN A 301 1.85 -18.62 0.58
CA ASN A 301 2.27 -18.36 1.98
C ASN A 301 3.25 -17.15 2.11
N GLN A 302 3.18 -16.17 1.21
CA GLN A 302 4.10 -15.01 1.18
C GLN A 302 3.73 -13.92 2.19
N GLY A 303 3.03 -14.27 3.28
CA GLY A 303 2.84 -13.39 4.44
C GLY A 303 2.10 -12.09 4.16
N LEU A 304 1.40 -11.95 3.03
CA LEU A 304 0.44 -10.88 2.84
C LEU A 304 -0.93 -11.38 3.32
N PRO A 305 -1.68 -10.57 4.11
CA PRO A 305 -3.02 -10.95 4.51
C PRO A 305 -3.85 -11.26 3.28
N SER A 306 -4.68 -12.30 3.38
CA SER A 306 -5.75 -12.56 2.42
C SER A 306 -6.52 -11.26 2.18
N ILE A 307 -6.71 -10.91 0.90
CA ILE A 307 -7.48 -9.74 0.46
C ILE A 307 -8.85 -9.73 1.13
#